data_AF-A0A257JU81-F1
#
_entry.id   AF-A0A257JU81-F1
#
_cell.length_a   1.000
_cell.length_b   1.000
_cell.length_c   1.000
_cell.angle_alpha   90.00
_cell.angle_beta   90.00
_cell.angle_gamma   90.00
#
_symmetry.space_group_name_H-M   'P 1'
#
loop_
_entity.id
_entity.type
_entity.pdbx_description
1 polymer ?
#
loop_
_entity_poly.entity_id
_entity_poly.type
_entity_poly.pdbx_seq_one_letter_code
_entity_poly.pdbx_strand_id
1 'polypeptide(L)'
;MVSRRTSLWSLVASIPVAAWLFGSQKSAQAKPGADLKGRWGGQLVAGSTTLRLVLVVQDGQLPILYSVDQGNQPIPADAGTVSEMALDVTFSAIKGRLVLKLSDKGVLEGTWSQGGALPLTLSRLAEGAVPEKSALKDLGDLSAEVTAGQTKYQIPAVVGGFQVLRGKAQEGREVVAGTLTVTDQTRVREGQLWHVGSITKSMTATLVARLVERGLLSWDMKLGDAFGTLAPDMLPAYRVRTLAHLMTGQTGMPTNLSPFDMMAQSGANSPREGRATWVAKAFALPPQSGMVYPNNGYVLAGALCEAVTGKAYEDLMVEEVFKPLKLATAGFGPPGEGNPQGHRKALLGGRLMAVGFGAGADNPASMAPAGGVHISIPDLLAFGLAHSRGHQGQRTDYLKTETWRALHTPPSESNYAFGWVEREDGTLWHNGSNTYWLAELSFDPEKPFAIAAAANRFDAGEALGRVMAAASAEAMTRLAKP
;
A
#
# COMPACT_ATOMS: atom_id res chain seq x y z
N MET A 1 34.27 -33.76 2.10
CA MET A 1 33.37 -34.87 1.76
C MET A 1 31.97 -34.45 2.16
N VAL A 2 31.14 -33.95 1.23
CA VAL A 2 30.15 -34.73 0.45
C VAL A 2 29.21 -35.48 1.41
N SER A 3 27.97 -35.03 1.58
CA SER A 3 26.87 -35.51 0.74
C SER A 3 25.74 -34.49 0.55
N ARG A 4 25.39 -34.26 -0.72
CA ARG A 4 24.15 -33.64 -1.22
C ARG A 4 23.01 -34.65 -1.15
N ARG A 5 21.77 -34.20 -0.92
CA ARG A 5 20.62 -34.36 -1.86
C ARG A 5 19.27 -33.89 -1.28
N THR A 6 18.73 -32.86 -1.94
CA THR A 6 17.37 -32.70 -2.49
C THR A 6 16.13 -33.08 -1.67
N SER A 7 15.20 -32.12 -1.56
CA SER A 7 13.87 -32.25 -2.18
C SER A 7 13.24 -30.90 -2.53
N LEU A 8 13.09 -30.63 -3.85
CA LEU A 8 11.97 -29.88 -4.39
C LEU A 8 10.65 -30.61 -4.04
N TRP A 9 9.52 -29.94 -4.23
CA TRP A 9 8.12 -30.43 -4.30
C TRP A 9 7.23 -30.20 -3.07
N SER A 10 6.37 -29.19 -3.18
CA SER A 10 4.99 -29.14 -2.65
C SER A 10 4.35 -27.86 -3.21
N LEU A 11 3.26 -27.83 -3.98
CA LEU A 11 2.10 -28.71 -4.00
C LEU A 11 1.60 -28.96 -5.44
N VAL A 12 1.61 -30.24 -5.86
CA VAL A 12 0.53 -30.84 -6.65
C VAL A 12 0.33 -32.27 -6.14
N ALA A 13 -0.93 -32.58 -5.84
CA ALA A 13 -1.59 -33.88 -5.67
C ALA A 13 -1.35 -34.72 -4.40
N SER A 14 -2.39 -34.80 -3.58
CA SER A 14 -3.02 -36.09 -3.26
C SER A 14 -4.46 -35.87 -2.78
N ILE A 15 -5.41 -36.29 -3.61
CA ILE A 15 -6.85 -36.40 -3.36
C ILE A 15 -7.10 -37.58 -2.40
N PRO A 16 -7.90 -37.43 -1.33
CA PRO A 16 -8.60 -38.56 -0.75
C PRO A 16 -9.97 -38.71 -1.42
N VAL A 17 -10.19 -39.89 -2.00
CA VAL A 17 -11.52 -40.39 -2.36
C VAL A 17 -12.22 -40.83 -1.08
N ALA A 18 -13.22 -40.08 -0.61
CA ALA A 18 -14.26 -40.61 0.30
C ALA A 18 -15.50 -39.70 0.35
N ALA A 19 -16.59 -40.26 -0.17
CA ALA A 19 -17.99 -40.17 0.25
C ALA A 19 -18.63 -38.85 0.74
N TRP A 20 -19.70 -38.49 0.03
CA TRP A 20 -20.77 -37.55 0.35
C TRP A 20 -21.26 -37.59 1.81
N LEU A 21 -21.48 -36.41 2.40
CA LEU A 21 -22.61 -36.14 3.29
C LEU A 21 -23.17 -34.73 3.01
N PHE A 22 -24.46 -34.69 2.72
CA PHE A 22 -25.24 -33.54 2.28
C PHE A 22 -25.31 -32.43 3.35
N GLY A 23 -25.10 -31.18 2.91
CA GLY A 23 -25.41 -29.96 3.65
C GLY A 23 -25.88 -28.86 2.69
N SER A 24 -27.20 -28.74 2.55
CA SER A 24 -27.99 -27.70 1.86
C SER A 24 -27.26 -26.73 0.91
N GLN A 25 -27.02 -27.15 -0.34
CA GLN A 25 -26.65 -26.25 -1.43
C GLN A 25 -27.89 -25.49 -1.93
N LYS A 26 -27.80 -24.16 -2.05
CA LYS A 26 -28.68 -23.42 -2.97
C LYS A 26 -28.54 -24.07 -4.34
N SER A 27 -29.66 -24.43 -4.96
CA SER A 27 -29.68 -25.12 -6.24
C SER A 27 -28.91 -24.32 -7.30
N ALA A 28 -27.85 -24.90 -7.85
CA ALA A 28 -27.17 -24.38 -9.03
C ALA A 28 -28.13 -24.42 -10.23
N GLN A 29 -28.24 -23.30 -10.95
CA GLN A 29 -29.05 -23.21 -12.16
C GLN A 29 -28.20 -22.73 -13.33
N ALA A 30 -28.17 -23.52 -14.40
CA ALA A 30 -27.46 -23.17 -15.62
C ALA A 30 -28.41 -23.23 -16.82
N LYS A 31 -28.75 -22.06 -17.37
CA LYS A 31 -29.52 -21.89 -18.61
C LYS A 31 -28.85 -20.82 -19.50
N PRO A 32 -27.65 -21.09 -20.02
CA PRO A 32 -26.94 -20.12 -20.85
C PRO A 32 -27.67 -19.88 -22.17
N GLY A 33 -27.75 -18.61 -22.57
CA GLY A 33 -28.20 -18.22 -23.91
C GLY A 33 -27.22 -18.71 -24.97
N ALA A 34 -27.68 -18.84 -26.22
CA ALA A 34 -26.83 -19.32 -27.33
C ALA A 34 -25.52 -18.53 -27.46
N ASP A 35 -25.59 -17.20 -27.26
CA ASP A 35 -24.44 -16.31 -27.35
C ASP A 35 -23.48 -16.44 -26.16
N LEU A 36 -23.90 -16.99 -25.03
CA LEU A 36 -23.02 -17.16 -23.87
C LEU A 36 -22.25 -18.49 -23.93
N LYS A 37 -22.77 -19.47 -24.68
CA LYS A 37 -22.14 -20.78 -24.89
C LYS A 37 -20.80 -20.64 -25.63
N GLY A 38 -19.83 -21.47 -25.23
CA GLY A 38 -18.51 -21.56 -25.88
C GLY A 38 -17.33 -21.28 -24.95
N ARG A 39 -16.18 -21.05 -25.57
CA ARG A 39 -14.91 -20.75 -24.90
C ARG A 39 -14.68 -19.25 -24.86
N TRP A 40 -14.33 -18.75 -23.70
CA TRP A 40 -14.04 -17.35 -23.43
C TRP A 40 -12.65 -17.23 -22.83
N GLY A 41 -11.90 -16.25 -23.28
CA GLY A 41 -10.49 -16.10 -22.99
C GLY A 41 -10.12 -14.68 -22.65
N GLY A 42 -9.32 -14.50 -21.62
CA GLY A 42 -8.83 -13.19 -21.23
C GLY A 42 -7.75 -13.32 -20.17
N GLN A 43 -7.49 -12.21 -19.49
CA GLN A 43 -6.43 -12.14 -18.50
C GLN A 43 -6.95 -11.55 -17.20
N LEU A 44 -6.48 -12.14 -16.11
CA LEU A 44 -6.60 -11.60 -14.78
C LEU A 44 -5.26 -10.98 -14.39
N VAL A 45 -5.27 -9.68 -14.12
CA VAL A 45 -4.12 -8.96 -13.57
C VAL A 45 -4.27 -8.94 -12.05
N ALA A 46 -3.43 -9.72 -11.37
CA ALA A 46 -3.39 -9.84 -9.91
C ALA A 46 -2.03 -9.35 -9.41
N GLY A 47 -1.94 -8.05 -9.12
CA GLY A 47 -0.67 -7.41 -8.75
C GLY A 47 0.36 -7.48 -9.88
N SER A 48 1.52 -8.09 -9.60
CA SER A 48 2.60 -8.32 -10.57
C SER A 48 2.40 -9.55 -11.47
N THR A 49 1.36 -10.36 -11.19
CA THR A 49 1.09 -11.59 -11.94
C THR A 49 -0.04 -11.37 -12.93
N THR A 50 0.17 -11.79 -14.18
CA THR A 50 -0.89 -11.90 -15.19
C THR A 50 -1.17 -13.36 -15.46
N LEU A 51 -2.40 -13.78 -15.20
CA LEU A 51 -2.88 -15.13 -15.46
C LEU A 51 -3.80 -15.13 -16.67
N ARG A 52 -3.51 -15.97 -17.65
CA ARG A 52 -4.43 -16.26 -18.75
C ARG A 52 -5.50 -17.22 -18.28
N LEU A 53 -6.75 -16.78 -18.43
CA LEU A 53 -7.91 -17.54 -18.04
C LEU A 53 -8.67 -18.01 -19.28
N VAL A 54 -9.14 -19.25 -19.24
CA VAL A 54 -10.13 -19.78 -20.18
C VAL A 54 -11.37 -20.20 -19.39
N LEU A 55 -12.51 -19.62 -19.72
CA LEU A 55 -13.80 -19.99 -19.18
C LEU A 55 -14.58 -20.76 -20.25
N VAL A 56 -15.06 -21.95 -19.92
CA VAL A 56 -15.86 -22.78 -20.82
C VAL A 56 -17.28 -22.82 -20.29
N VAL A 57 -18.23 -22.34 -21.10
CA VAL A 57 -19.66 -22.39 -20.79
C VAL A 57 -20.34 -23.40 -21.71
N GLN A 58 -21.03 -24.37 -21.12
CA GLN A 58 -21.70 -25.48 -21.81
C GLN A 58 -23.18 -25.53 -21.46
N ASP A 59 -23.94 -26.28 -22.24
CA ASP A 59 -25.39 -26.38 -22.03
C ASP A 59 -25.73 -27.18 -20.77
N GLY A 60 -26.69 -26.69 -20.00
CA GLY A 60 -27.18 -27.35 -18.78
C GLY A 60 -26.15 -27.53 -17.65
N GLN A 61 -24.96 -26.91 -17.73
CA GLN A 61 -23.89 -27.04 -16.74
C GLN A 61 -23.33 -25.68 -16.30
N LEU A 62 -22.88 -25.61 -15.04
CA LEU A 62 -22.08 -24.48 -14.57
C LEU A 62 -20.73 -24.43 -15.31
N PRO A 63 -20.13 -23.24 -15.46
CA PRO A 63 -18.92 -23.09 -16.25
C PRO A 63 -17.70 -23.72 -15.59
N ILE A 64 -16.72 -24.07 -16.42
CA ILE A 64 -15.41 -24.57 -15.99
C ILE A 64 -14.37 -23.50 -16.30
N LEU A 65 -13.59 -23.12 -15.29
CA LEU A 65 -12.48 -22.19 -15.42
C LEU A 65 -11.17 -22.97 -15.56
N TYR A 66 -10.26 -22.46 -16.37
CA TYR A 66 -8.90 -22.95 -16.51
C TYR A 66 -7.94 -21.77 -16.32
N SER A 67 -6.94 -21.95 -15.47
CA SER A 67 -5.80 -21.04 -15.37
C SER A 67 -4.64 -21.64 -16.16
N VAL A 68 -4.43 -21.11 -17.36
CA VAL A 68 -3.45 -21.65 -18.33
C VAL A 68 -2.05 -21.65 -17.75
N ASP A 69 -1.72 -20.60 -16.99
CA ASP A 69 -0.40 -20.41 -16.39
C ASP A 69 -0.22 -21.17 -15.06
N GLN A 70 -1.28 -21.81 -14.53
CA GLN A 70 -1.25 -22.56 -13.27
C GLN A 70 -1.67 -24.02 -13.48
N GLY A 71 -0.93 -24.71 -14.35
CA GLY A 71 -1.12 -26.15 -14.61
C GLY A 71 -2.33 -26.50 -15.49
N ASN A 72 -3.13 -25.51 -15.89
CA ASN A 72 -4.24 -25.63 -16.83
C ASN A 72 -5.21 -26.79 -16.51
N GLN A 73 -5.40 -27.08 -15.22
CA GLN A 73 -6.35 -28.08 -14.74
C GLN A 73 -7.76 -27.49 -14.70
N PRO A 74 -8.82 -28.29 -14.93
CA PRO A 74 -10.20 -27.83 -14.88
C PRO A 74 -10.61 -27.45 -13.45
N ILE A 75 -11.21 -26.27 -13.31
CA ILE A 75 -11.74 -25.74 -12.06
C ILE A 75 -13.26 -25.55 -12.25
N PRO A 76 -14.09 -26.56 -11.93
CA PRO A 76 -15.53 -26.46 -12.11
C PRO A 76 -16.14 -25.50 -11.07
N ALA A 77 -17.10 -24.69 -11.49
CA ALA A 77 -17.94 -23.95 -10.54
C ALA A 77 -18.91 -24.92 -9.85
N ASP A 78 -19.10 -24.73 -8.54
CA ASP A 78 -19.93 -25.59 -7.69
C ASP A 78 -21.21 -24.93 -7.18
N ALA A 79 -21.34 -23.60 -7.36
CA ALA A 79 -22.54 -22.85 -7.00
C ALA A 79 -22.74 -21.63 -7.91
N GLY A 80 -23.97 -21.11 -7.94
CA GLY A 80 -24.32 -19.87 -8.63
C GLY A 80 -25.36 -20.02 -9.74
N THR A 81 -25.44 -19.01 -10.60
CA THR A 81 -26.41 -18.91 -11.68
C THR A 81 -25.75 -18.57 -13.02
N VAL A 82 -26.29 -19.14 -14.09
CA VAL A 82 -25.99 -18.77 -15.48
C VAL A 82 -27.31 -18.49 -16.18
N SER A 83 -27.48 -17.26 -16.65
CA SER A 83 -28.64 -16.78 -17.40
C SER A 83 -28.34 -16.62 -18.89
N GLU A 84 -29.26 -16.03 -19.64
CA GLU A 84 -29.09 -15.81 -21.08
C GLU A 84 -27.90 -14.91 -21.41
N MET A 85 -27.61 -13.91 -20.57
CA MET A 85 -26.60 -12.88 -20.83
C MET A 85 -25.60 -12.68 -19.68
N ALA A 86 -25.72 -13.39 -18.57
CA ALA A 86 -24.86 -13.17 -17.41
C ALA A 86 -24.60 -14.44 -16.63
N LEU A 87 -23.56 -14.40 -15.82
CA LEU A 87 -23.17 -15.47 -14.93
C LEU A 87 -22.64 -14.90 -13.61
N ASP A 88 -23.04 -15.53 -12.51
CA ASP A 88 -22.60 -15.23 -11.14
C ASP A 88 -22.35 -16.57 -10.46
N VAL A 89 -21.09 -17.01 -10.49
CA VAL A 89 -20.70 -18.37 -10.14
C VAL A 89 -19.55 -18.39 -9.15
N THR A 90 -19.51 -19.41 -8.32
CA THR A 90 -18.49 -19.61 -7.27
C THR A 90 -17.68 -20.88 -7.53
N PHE A 91 -16.38 -20.79 -7.27
CA PHE A 91 -15.39 -21.85 -7.34
C PHE A 91 -14.82 -22.06 -5.94
N SER A 92 -15.53 -22.83 -5.11
CA SER A 92 -15.21 -23.05 -3.70
C SER A 92 -13.81 -23.65 -3.50
N ALA A 93 -13.37 -24.52 -4.42
CA ALA A 93 -12.03 -25.13 -4.41
C ALA A 93 -10.89 -24.10 -4.36
N ILE A 94 -11.11 -22.91 -4.92
CA ILE A 94 -10.13 -21.81 -4.93
C ILE A 94 -10.64 -20.55 -4.25
N LYS A 95 -11.75 -20.61 -3.50
CA LYS A 95 -12.38 -19.44 -2.86
C LYS A 95 -12.64 -18.29 -3.84
N GLY A 96 -12.93 -18.61 -5.09
CA GLY A 96 -13.11 -17.65 -6.17
C GLY A 96 -14.59 -17.41 -6.49
N ARG A 97 -14.96 -16.19 -6.89
CA ARG A 97 -16.28 -15.86 -7.44
C ARG A 97 -16.12 -15.05 -8.71
N LEU A 98 -16.97 -15.31 -9.69
CA LEU A 98 -16.90 -14.69 -11.00
C LEU A 98 -18.29 -14.17 -11.37
N VAL A 99 -18.38 -12.87 -11.60
CA VAL A 99 -19.61 -12.15 -11.98
C VAL A 99 -19.35 -11.46 -13.31
N LEU A 100 -19.89 -11.98 -14.42
CA LEU A 100 -19.71 -11.42 -15.76
C LEU A 100 -21.04 -11.26 -16.49
N LYS A 101 -21.11 -10.24 -17.35
CA LYS A 101 -22.23 -9.99 -18.26
C LYS A 101 -21.72 -9.87 -19.70
N LEU A 102 -22.46 -10.44 -20.65
CA LEU A 102 -22.22 -10.26 -22.08
C LEU A 102 -22.60 -8.83 -22.48
N SER A 103 -21.63 -8.10 -23.01
CA SER A 103 -21.80 -6.75 -23.53
C SER A 103 -22.28 -6.74 -24.98
N ASP A 104 -22.78 -5.59 -25.45
CA ASP A 104 -23.17 -5.38 -26.85
C ASP A 104 -22.00 -5.53 -27.84
N LYS A 105 -20.75 -5.51 -27.34
CA LYS A 105 -19.53 -5.72 -28.12
C LYS A 105 -19.14 -7.20 -28.24
N GLY A 106 -19.95 -8.11 -27.71
CA GLY A 106 -19.71 -9.55 -27.76
C GLY A 106 -18.58 -10.04 -26.84
N VAL A 107 -18.26 -9.29 -25.78
CA VAL A 107 -17.29 -9.68 -24.73
C VAL A 107 -17.97 -9.82 -23.38
N LEU A 108 -17.49 -10.72 -22.53
CA LEU A 108 -17.92 -10.88 -21.14
C LEU A 108 -17.15 -9.91 -20.25
N GLU A 109 -17.84 -9.05 -19.51
CA GLU A 109 -17.25 -8.03 -18.64
C GLU A 109 -17.79 -8.12 -17.21
N GLY A 110 -16.94 -7.87 -16.23
CA GLY A 110 -17.33 -7.83 -14.83
C GLY A 110 -16.13 -8.06 -13.91
N THR A 111 -16.28 -8.92 -12.91
CA THR A 111 -15.29 -9.09 -11.84
C THR A 111 -14.96 -10.54 -11.54
N TRP A 112 -13.68 -10.80 -11.29
CA TRP A 112 -13.19 -11.92 -10.49
C TRP A 112 -13.06 -11.48 -9.03
N SER A 113 -13.31 -12.36 -8.06
CA SER A 113 -13.12 -12.05 -6.64
C SER A 113 -12.54 -13.23 -5.87
N GLN A 114 -11.46 -12.98 -5.13
CA GLN A 114 -10.79 -13.94 -4.25
C GLN A 114 -10.12 -13.16 -3.11
N GLY A 115 -10.90 -12.79 -2.08
CA GLY A 115 -10.46 -11.85 -1.03
C GLY A 115 -10.59 -10.36 -1.41
N GLY A 116 -10.65 -10.03 -2.71
CA GLY A 116 -10.97 -8.70 -3.24
C GLY A 116 -11.45 -8.78 -4.69
N ALA A 117 -12.18 -7.75 -5.16
CA ALA A 117 -12.73 -7.72 -6.52
C ALA A 117 -11.72 -7.13 -7.53
N LEU A 118 -11.44 -7.88 -8.59
CA LEU A 118 -10.58 -7.49 -9.71
C LEU A 118 -11.41 -7.43 -11.00
N PRO A 119 -11.23 -6.40 -11.84
CA PRO A 119 -11.90 -6.34 -13.13
C PRO A 119 -11.46 -7.49 -14.03
N LEU A 120 -12.39 -8.05 -14.80
CA LEU A 120 -12.13 -9.13 -15.75
C LEU A 120 -12.95 -8.92 -17.03
N THR A 121 -12.27 -9.05 -18.17
CA THR A 121 -12.87 -9.07 -19.50
C THR A 121 -12.43 -10.33 -20.24
N LEU A 122 -13.37 -11.09 -20.79
CA LEU A 122 -13.12 -12.28 -21.59
C LEU A 122 -13.72 -12.11 -23.00
N SER A 123 -12.93 -12.44 -24.01
CA SER A 123 -13.33 -12.45 -25.43
C SER A 123 -13.56 -13.87 -25.91
N ARG A 124 -14.36 -14.06 -26.95
CA ARG A 124 -14.61 -15.40 -27.52
C ARG A 124 -13.31 -16.01 -28.07
N LEU A 125 -13.08 -17.29 -27.78
CA LEU A 125 -11.95 -18.07 -28.26
C LEU A 125 -12.40 -19.16 -29.24
N ALA A 126 -11.55 -19.43 -30.24
CA ALA A 126 -11.67 -20.64 -31.05
C ALA A 126 -11.37 -21.90 -30.22
N GLU A 127 -11.80 -23.06 -30.71
CA GLU A 127 -11.48 -24.34 -30.09
C GLU A 127 -9.97 -24.59 -30.08
N GLY A 128 -9.45 -25.12 -28.97
CA GLY A 128 -8.00 -25.30 -28.78
C GLY A 128 -7.21 -24.00 -28.56
N ALA A 129 -7.77 -22.83 -28.88
CA ALA A 129 -7.10 -21.56 -28.66
C ALA A 129 -6.96 -21.25 -27.16
N VAL A 130 -5.83 -20.63 -26.85
CA VAL A 130 -5.48 -20.10 -25.54
C VAL A 130 -5.36 -18.58 -25.72
N PRO A 131 -5.78 -17.76 -24.74
CA PRO A 131 -5.56 -16.33 -24.82
C PRO A 131 -4.07 -16.09 -25.05
N GLU A 132 -3.73 -15.20 -25.98
CA GLU A 132 -2.37 -14.70 -25.99
C GLU A 132 -2.09 -14.09 -24.63
N LYS A 133 -0.92 -14.42 -24.07
CA LYS A 133 -0.47 -13.71 -22.89
C LYS A 133 -0.22 -12.31 -23.39
N SER A 134 -1.14 -11.38 -23.11
CA SER A 134 -0.85 -10.00 -23.44
C SER A 134 0.40 -9.71 -22.65
N ALA A 135 1.37 -9.18 -23.37
CA ALA A 135 2.18 -8.21 -22.72
C ALA A 135 1.18 -7.11 -22.28
N LEU A 136 0.76 -7.13 -21.01
CA LEU A 136 1.13 -5.96 -20.21
C LEU A 136 2.58 -5.72 -20.62
N LYS A 137 2.79 -4.80 -21.57
CA LYS A 137 4.11 -4.52 -22.16
C LYS A 137 5.10 -4.70 -21.05
N ASP A 138 6.09 -5.57 -21.26
CA ASP A 138 7.20 -5.81 -20.34
C ASP A 138 7.25 -4.71 -19.31
N LEU A 139 6.74 -4.98 -18.09
CA LEU A 139 6.70 -3.97 -17.04
C LEU A 139 8.14 -3.48 -16.70
N GLY A 140 9.18 -3.98 -17.37
CA GLY A 140 10.52 -3.41 -17.37
C GLY A 140 10.68 -2.01 -18.00
N ASP A 141 9.68 -1.42 -18.68
CA ASP A 141 9.78 -0.02 -19.13
C ASP A 141 9.03 0.95 -18.19
N LEU A 142 9.69 1.28 -17.08
CA LEU A 142 9.22 2.26 -16.11
C LEU A 142 8.85 3.61 -16.76
N SER A 143 9.55 4.04 -17.82
CA SER A 143 9.25 5.32 -18.48
C SER A 143 7.95 5.30 -19.26
N ALA A 144 7.68 4.20 -19.95
CA ALA A 144 6.41 4.01 -20.64
C ALA A 144 5.25 4.03 -19.64
N GLU A 145 5.39 3.36 -18.50
CA GLU A 145 4.32 3.25 -17.50
C GLU A 145 4.09 4.53 -16.70
N VAL A 146 5.14 5.29 -16.38
CA VAL A 146 4.98 6.64 -15.80
C VAL A 146 4.27 7.57 -16.78
N THR A 147 4.66 7.56 -18.06
CA THR A 147 4.02 8.39 -19.10
C THR A 147 2.57 7.97 -19.34
N ALA A 148 2.31 6.66 -19.46
CA ALA A 148 0.97 6.13 -19.67
C ALA A 148 0.06 6.40 -18.47
N GLY A 149 0.56 6.20 -17.24
CA GLY A 149 -0.16 6.53 -16.01
C GLY A 149 -0.52 8.02 -15.95
N GLN A 150 0.44 8.90 -16.27
CA GLN A 150 0.21 10.33 -16.33
C GLN A 150 -0.86 10.70 -17.37
N THR A 151 -0.72 10.23 -18.61
CA THR A 151 -1.58 10.63 -19.73
C THR A 151 -2.98 10.01 -19.65
N LYS A 152 -3.08 8.69 -19.41
CA LYS A 152 -4.37 7.96 -19.38
C LYS A 152 -5.30 8.50 -18.29
N TYR A 153 -4.73 8.82 -17.13
CA TYR A 153 -5.49 9.28 -15.96
C TYR A 153 -5.52 10.81 -15.81
N GLN A 154 -4.96 11.54 -16.79
CA GLN A 154 -4.90 13.00 -16.82
C GLN A 154 -4.37 13.58 -15.50
N ILE A 155 -3.30 12.98 -14.98
CA ILE A 155 -2.66 13.42 -13.75
C ILE A 155 -1.67 14.52 -14.13
N PRO A 156 -1.60 15.66 -13.40
CA PRO A 156 -0.69 16.73 -13.76
C PRO A 156 0.76 16.27 -13.76
N ALA A 157 1.19 15.56 -12.71
CA ALA A 157 2.48 14.90 -12.68
C ALA A 157 2.48 13.56 -11.94
N VAL A 158 3.31 12.65 -12.44
CA VAL A 158 3.59 11.32 -11.87
C VAL A 158 5.10 11.11 -11.84
N VAL A 159 5.59 10.47 -10.78
CA VAL A 159 6.95 9.98 -10.65
C VAL A 159 6.94 8.53 -10.21
N GLY A 160 7.93 7.77 -10.65
CA GLY A 160 8.17 6.40 -10.23
C GLY A 160 9.66 6.09 -10.19
N GLY A 161 10.05 5.15 -9.34
CA GLY A 161 11.43 4.71 -9.28
C GLY A 161 11.62 3.41 -8.54
N PHE A 162 12.81 2.86 -8.71
CA PHE A 162 13.29 1.71 -7.95
C PHE A 162 14.75 1.91 -7.54
N GLN A 163 15.13 1.17 -6.52
CA GLN A 163 16.52 1.05 -6.10
C GLN A 163 16.81 -0.38 -5.67
N VAL A 164 17.92 -0.93 -6.16
CA VAL A 164 18.42 -2.26 -5.84
C VAL A 164 19.84 -2.14 -5.30
N LEU A 165 20.21 -3.05 -4.40
CA LEU A 165 21.58 -3.20 -3.93
C LEU A 165 22.11 -4.58 -4.32
N ARG A 166 23.28 -4.60 -4.96
CA ARG A 166 24.02 -5.79 -5.38
C ARG A 166 25.39 -5.78 -4.72
N GLY A 167 25.54 -6.51 -3.62
CA GLY A 167 26.74 -6.42 -2.78
C GLY A 167 26.91 -4.99 -2.24
N LYS A 168 27.94 -4.27 -2.69
CA LYS A 168 28.16 -2.85 -2.34
C LYS A 168 27.65 -1.87 -3.41
N ALA A 169 27.28 -2.35 -4.60
CA ALA A 169 26.85 -1.51 -5.70
C ALA A 169 25.35 -1.21 -5.59
N GLN A 170 24.98 0.06 -5.66
CA GLN A 170 23.61 0.52 -5.67
C GLN A 170 23.24 0.93 -7.10
N GLU A 171 22.14 0.40 -7.61
CA GLU A 171 21.59 0.72 -8.93
C GLU A 171 20.15 1.18 -8.73
N GLY A 172 19.75 2.22 -9.44
CA GLY A 172 18.39 2.74 -9.33
C GLY A 172 18.07 3.68 -10.45
N ARG A 173 16.79 4.00 -10.57
CA ARG A 173 16.26 4.88 -11.59
C ARG A 173 15.04 5.60 -11.04
N GLU A 174 14.94 6.89 -11.35
CA GLU A 174 13.76 7.70 -11.18
C GLU A 174 13.24 8.06 -12.58
N VAL A 175 11.93 8.13 -12.75
CA VAL A 175 11.30 8.64 -13.97
C VAL A 175 10.13 9.52 -13.60
N VAL A 176 10.05 10.68 -14.25
CA VAL A 176 8.99 11.67 -14.05
C VAL A 176 8.24 11.93 -15.36
N ALA A 177 6.96 12.26 -15.28
CA ALA A 177 6.18 12.78 -16.41
C ALA A 177 5.18 13.85 -15.95
N GLY A 178 4.92 14.82 -16.82
CA GLY A 178 3.91 15.86 -16.62
C GLY A 178 4.48 17.24 -16.25
N THR A 179 3.68 18.04 -15.57
CA THR A 179 3.96 19.45 -15.25
C THR A 179 3.73 19.74 -13.76
N LEU A 180 4.38 20.78 -13.24
CA LEU A 180 4.32 21.12 -11.82
C LEU A 180 2.89 21.39 -11.35
N THR A 181 2.06 21.99 -12.21
CA THR A 181 0.66 22.30 -11.93
C THR A 181 -0.21 22.15 -13.18
N VAL A 182 -1.54 22.15 -13.01
CA VAL A 182 -2.49 22.21 -14.14
C VAL A 182 -2.48 23.54 -14.91
N THR A 183 -1.98 24.62 -14.33
CA THR A 183 -1.94 25.96 -14.96
C THR A 183 -0.55 26.35 -15.47
N ASP A 184 0.49 25.62 -15.04
CA ASP A 184 1.88 25.85 -15.39
C ASP A 184 2.38 24.72 -16.31
N GLN A 185 2.92 25.07 -17.48
CA GLN A 185 3.48 24.11 -18.44
C GLN A 185 4.92 23.70 -18.11
N THR A 186 5.50 24.22 -17.02
CA THR A 186 6.82 23.82 -16.54
C THR A 186 6.84 22.32 -16.24
N ARG A 187 7.71 21.60 -16.93
CA ARG A 187 7.83 20.14 -16.77
C ARG A 187 8.41 19.78 -15.42
N VAL A 188 7.94 18.67 -14.87
CA VAL A 188 8.58 18.04 -13.72
C VAL A 188 9.96 17.49 -14.08
N ARG A 189 10.84 17.43 -13.09
CA ARG A 189 12.23 16.95 -13.18
C ARG A 189 12.50 15.97 -12.05
N GLU A 190 13.43 15.06 -12.28
CA GLU A 190 13.96 14.15 -11.25
C GLU A 190 14.52 14.92 -10.05
N GLY A 191 14.47 14.31 -8.87
CA GLY A 191 14.94 14.91 -7.62
C GLY A 191 14.02 15.98 -7.01
N GLN A 192 12.87 16.27 -7.61
CA GLN A 192 11.87 17.15 -7.00
C GLN A 192 11.17 16.50 -5.80
N LEU A 193 10.62 17.35 -4.93
CA LEU A 193 10.00 16.96 -3.68
C LEU A 193 8.53 16.60 -3.87
N TRP A 194 8.11 15.54 -3.19
CA TRP A 194 6.74 15.05 -3.18
C TRP A 194 6.25 14.89 -1.75
N HIS A 195 5.02 15.31 -1.48
CA HIS A 195 4.40 15.03 -0.19
C HIS A 195 4.05 13.54 -0.09
N VAL A 196 4.52 12.85 0.94
CA VAL A 196 4.38 11.39 1.07
C VAL A 196 3.31 10.94 2.06
N GLY A 197 2.64 11.89 2.72
CA GLY A 197 1.51 11.60 3.60
C GLY A 197 1.84 10.52 4.62
N SER A 198 0.93 9.56 4.81
CA SER A 198 1.05 8.50 5.80
C SER A 198 2.29 7.60 5.73
N ILE A 199 3.13 7.65 4.69
CA ILE A 199 4.46 7.00 4.73
C ILE A 199 5.33 7.59 5.85
N THR A 200 5.02 8.83 6.27
CA THR A 200 5.61 9.45 7.47
C THR A 200 5.48 8.57 8.72
N LYS A 201 4.44 7.75 8.84
CA LYS A 201 4.27 6.85 9.99
C LYS A 201 5.42 5.88 10.15
N SER A 202 5.89 5.29 9.05
CA SER A 202 7.05 4.39 9.06
C SER A 202 8.32 5.12 9.53
N MET A 203 8.46 6.39 9.15
CA MET A 203 9.58 7.24 9.58
C MET A 203 9.48 7.60 11.07
N THR A 204 8.29 7.97 11.56
CA THR A 204 8.02 8.20 12.98
C THR A 204 8.25 6.95 13.82
N ALA A 205 7.82 5.79 13.33
CA ALA A 205 8.10 4.50 13.98
C ALA A 205 9.59 4.22 14.09
N THR A 206 10.35 4.57 13.05
CA THR A 206 11.82 4.47 13.07
C THR A 206 12.43 5.41 14.13
N LEU A 207 11.92 6.64 14.27
CA LEU A 207 12.31 7.54 15.36
C LEU A 207 12.02 6.92 16.74
N VAL A 208 10.82 6.38 16.95
CA VAL A 208 10.46 5.73 18.22
C VAL A 208 11.38 4.54 18.50
N ALA A 209 11.69 3.71 17.49
CA ALA A 209 12.64 2.61 17.61
C ALA A 209 14.03 3.07 18.06
N ARG A 210 14.53 4.19 17.51
CA ARG A 210 15.80 4.80 17.93
C ARG A 210 15.78 5.19 19.41
N LEU A 211 14.68 5.77 19.89
CA LEU A 211 14.51 6.12 21.30
C LEU A 211 14.32 4.88 22.20
N VAL A 212 13.72 3.81 21.69
CA VAL A 212 13.62 2.52 22.40
C VAL A 212 15.00 1.89 22.58
N GLU A 213 15.86 1.86 21.55
CA GLU A 213 17.21 1.32 21.69
C GLU A 213 18.10 2.15 22.63
N ARG A 214 17.81 3.44 22.76
CA ARG A 214 18.45 4.34 23.72
C ARG A 214 17.91 4.20 25.15
N GLY A 215 16.89 3.36 25.37
CA GLY A 215 16.25 3.15 26.66
C GLY A 215 15.38 4.31 27.14
N LEU A 216 15.03 5.26 26.26
CA LEU A 216 14.16 6.39 26.58
C LEU A 216 12.68 6.06 26.47
N LEU A 217 12.34 5.07 25.64
CA LEU A 217 10.99 4.54 25.46
C LEU A 217 11.01 3.01 25.55
N SER A 218 9.84 2.42 25.71
CA SER A 218 9.64 0.98 25.58
C SER A 218 8.34 0.70 24.84
N TRP A 219 8.34 -0.26 23.93
CA TRP A 219 7.14 -0.72 23.22
C TRP A 219 6.04 -1.21 24.17
N ASP A 220 6.43 -1.75 25.32
CA ASP A 220 5.54 -2.29 26.34
C ASP A 220 5.13 -1.27 27.42
N MET A 221 5.66 -0.05 27.36
CA MET A 221 5.30 1.00 28.32
C MET A 221 3.80 1.27 28.25
N LYS A 222 3.15 1.35 29.42
CA LYS A 222 1.72 1.60 29.50
C LYS A 222 1.41 3.05 29.16
N LEU A 223 0.34 3.29 28.42
CA LEU A 223 -0.05 4.65 28.05
C LEU A 223 -0.40 5.48 29.28
N GLY A 224 -0.94 4.86 30.33
CA GLY A 224 -1.19 5.52 31.62
C GLY A 224 0.08 6.08 32.26
N ASP A 225 1.20 5.36 32.17
CA ASP A 225 2.49 5.80 32.69
C ASP A 225 3.12 6.84 31.75
N ALA A 226 3.02 6.63 30.44
CA ALA A 226 3.62 7.48 29.42
C ALA A 226 3.00 8.88 29.34
N PHE A 227 1.67 8.96 29.50
CA PHE A 227 0.90 10.19 29.28
C PHE A 227 0.14 10.65 30.52
N GLY A 228 0.31 10.04 31.69
CA GLY A 228 -0.49 10.35 32.88
C GLY A 228 -0.47 11.83 33.28
N THR A 229 0.65 12.53 33.06
CA THR A 229 0.78 13.97 33.30
C THR A 229 0.21 14.83 32.17
N LEU A 230 0.27 14.35 30.92
CA LEU A 230 -0.20 15.05 29.72
C LEU A 230 -1.71 14.88 29.47
N ALA A 231 -2.29 13.80 29.98
CA ALA A 231 -3.70 13.46 29.85
C ALA A 231 -4.23 12.88 31.18
N PRO A 232 -4.39 13.72 32.22
CA PRO A 232 -4.89 13.27 33.52
C PRO A 232 -6.27 12.62 33.42
N ASP A 233 -7.11 13.10 32.49
CA ASP A 233 -8.47 12.61 32.23
C ASP A 233 -8.54 11.47 31.20
N MET A 234 -7.41 10.81 30.91
CA MET A 234 -7.37 9.65 30.01
C MET A 234 -8.39 8.58 30.42
N LEU A 235 -9.23 8.17 29.45
CA LEU A 235 -10.20 7.10 29.66
C LEU A 235 -9.51 5.80 30.12
N PRO A 236 -10.06 5.08 31.12
CA PRO A 236 -9.42 3.89 31.69
C PRO A 236 -9.05 2.81 30.67
N ALA A 237 -9.82 2.66 29.59
CA ALA A 237 -9.58 1.70 28.53
C ALA A 237 -8.22 1.89 27.82
N TYR A 238 -7.67 3.10 27.81
CA TYR A 238 -6.37 3.38 27.21
C TYR A 238 -5.21 3.15 28.18
N ARG A 239 -5.40 3.32 29.49
CA ARG A 239 -4.31 3.30 30.49
C ARG A 239 -3.50 2.01 30.46
N VAL A 240 -4.16 0.88 30.26
CA VAL A 240 -3.54 -0.47 30.25
C VAL A 240 -2.95 -0.87 28.90
N ARG A 241 -3.24 -0.12 27.82
CA ARG A 241 -2.65 -0.33 26.50
C ARG A 241 -1.19 0.11 26.51
N THR A 242 -0.43 -0.35 25.52
CA THR A 242 1.00 -0.05 25.41
C THR A 242 1.28 0.89 24.24
N LEU A 243 2.50 1.42 24.17
CA LEU A 243 2.98 2.17 23.01
C LEU A 243 2.89 1.35 21.71
N ALA A 244 3.21 0.05 21.77
CA ALA A 244 3.02 -0.85 20.63
C ALA A 244 1.56 -0.90 20.18
N HIS A 245 0.62 -1.11 21.10
CA HIS A 245 -0.81 -1.09 20.76
C HIS A 245 -1.24 0.24 20.12
N LEU A 246 -0.70 1.37 20.60
CA LEU A 246 -1.03 2.69 20.07
C LEU A 246 -0.58 2.84 18.61
N MET A 247 0.63 2.40 18.28
CA MET A 247 1.22 2.59 16.95
C MET A 247 0.79 1.53 15.92
N THR A 248 0.31 0.37 16.37
CA THR A 248 -0.27 -0.68 15.52
C THR A 248 -1.80 -0.63 15.42
N GLY A 249 -2.44 0.40 16.02
CA GLY A 249 -3.88 0.63 15.90
C GLY A 249 -4.77 -0.23 16.81
N GLN A 250 -4.19 -0.90 17.80
CA GLN A 250 -4.87 -1.85 18.69
C GLN A 250 -5.42 -1.22 19.99
N THR A 251 -5.42 0.10 20.09
CA THR A 251 -6.06 0.83 21.20
C THR A 251 -7.55 1.05 20.99
N GLY A 252 -8.04 0.92 19.76
CA GLY A 252 -9.38 1.36 19.37
C GLY A 252 -9.54 2.89 19.31
N MET A 253 -8.46 3.66 19.52
CA MET A 253 -8.53 5.12 19.46
C MET A 253 -9.01 5.55 18.07
N PRO A 254 -10.03 6.43 17.95
CA PRO A 254 -10.49 6.90 16.65
C PRO A 254 -9.33 7.42 15.80
N THR A 255 -9.41 7.21 14.49
CA THR A 255 -8.30 7.55 13.57
C THR A 255 -7.84 8.99 13.74
N ASN A 256 -8.77 9.96 13.71
CA ASN A 256 -8.47 11.39 13.85
C ASN A 256 -9.31 12.00 14.98
N LEU A 257 -8.98 13.25 15.36
CA LEU A 257 -9.91 14.09 16.08
C LEU A 257 -11.14 14.45 15.21
N SER A 258 -12.14 15.08 15.80
CA SER A 258 -13.26 15.62 15.04
C SER A 258 -12.78 16.68 14.02
N PRO A 259 -13.50 16.90 12.90
CA PRO A 259 -13.13 17.94 11.93
C PRO A 259 -12.98 19.33 12.56
N PHE A 260 -13.82 19.65 13.56
CA PHE A 260 -13.74 20.92 14.30
C PHE A 260 -12.45 21.01 15.12
N ASP A 261 -12.10 19.94 15.84
CA ASP A 261 -10.86 19.89 16.61
C ASP A 261 -9.63 19.93 15.70
N MET A 262 -9.66 19.24 14.56
CA MET A 262 -8.58 19.32 13.56
C MET A 262 -8.44 20.74 13.00
N MET A 263 -9.55 21.43 12.72
CA MET A 263 -9.50 22.82 12.25
C MET A 263 -8.93 23.76 13.32
N ALA A 264 -9.27 23.55 14.59
CA ALA A 264 -8.75 24.34 15.70
C ALA A 264 -7.21 24.22 15.85
N GLN A 265 -6.61 23.12 15.38
CA GLN A 265 -5.16 22.92 15.41
C GLN A 265 -4.39 23.90 14.50
N SER A 266 -5.04 24.45 13.47
CA SER A 266 -4.45 25.48 12.62
C SER A 266 -4.20 26.79 13.36
N GLY A 267 -4.79 26.99 14.54
CA GLY A 267 -4.58 28.16 15.41
C GLY A 267 -3.51 27.99 16.48
N ALA A 268 -2.81 26.85 16.56
CA ALA A 268 -1.75 26.65 17.53
C ALA A 268 -0.51 27.50 17.21
N ASN A 269 0.21 28.01 18.23
CA ASN A 269 1.40 28.85 17.99
C ASN A 269 2.58 28.04 17.44
N SER A 270 2.60 26.72 17.66
CA SER A 270 3.61 25.82 17.13
C SER A 270 3.07 24.39 16.93
N PRO A 271 3.70 23.57 16.08
CA PRO A 271 3.34 22.15 15.92
C PRO A 271 3.38 21.38 17.25
N ARG A 272 4.39 21.64 18.10
CA ARG A 272 4.56 21.02 19.41
C ARG A 272 3.43 21.36 20.38
N GLU A 273 3.06 22.64 20.46
CA GLU A 273 1.92 23.07 21.28
C GLU A 273 0.61 22.43 20.79
N GLY A 274 0.39 22.41 19.47
CA GLY A 274 -0.74 21.72 18.88
C GLY A 274 -0.79 20.25 19.28
N ARG A 275 0.33 19.52 19.16
CA ARG A 275 0.45 18.12 19.61
C ARG A 275 0.14 17.94 21.10
N ALA A 276 0.61 18.83 21.96
CA ALA A 276 0.31 18.77 23.39
C ALA A 276 -1.20 18.85 23.67
N THR A 277 -1.91 19.76 23.00
CA THR A 277 -3.39 19.85 23.11
C THR A 277 -4.11 18.66 22.47
N TRP A 278 -3.53 18.08 21.41
CA TRP A 278 -4.06 16.92 20.70
C TRP A 278 -4.12 15.69 21.60
N VAL A 279 -3.09 15.48 22.43
CA VAL A 279 -2.97 14.35 23.36
C VAL A 279 -4.20 14.23 24.25
N ALA A 280 -4.57 15.32 24.94
CA ALA A 280 -5.72 15.33 25.84
C ALA A 280 -7.04 15.04 25.10
N LYS A 281 -7.25 15.66 23.93
CA LYS A 281 -8.45 15.46 23.11
C LYS A 281 -8.58 14.01 22.64
N ALA A 282 -7.49 13.41 22.15
CA ALA A 282 -7.51 12.05 21.63
C ALA A 282 -7.83 11.00 22.71
N PHE A 283 -7.26 11.15 23.91
CA PHE A 283 -7.52 10.24 25.03
C PHE A 283 -8.92 10.38 25.65
N ALA A 284 -9.64 11.47 25.36
CA ALA A 284 -11.03 11.66 25.76
C ALA A 284 -12.03 11.01 24.78
N LEU A 285 -11.60 10.59 23.59
CA LEU A 285 -12.47 9.95 22.61
C LEU A 285 -12.78 8.51 23.01
N PRO A 286 -14.04 8.04 22.92
CA PRO A 286 -14.39 6.67 23.24
C PRO A 286 -13.70 5.68 22.28
N PRO A 287 -13.13 4.58 22.80
CA PRO A 287 -12.50 3.56 21.96
C PRO A 287 -13.52 2.83 21.09
N GLN A 288 -13.11 2.47 19.89
CA GLN A 288 -13.82 1.64 18.93
C GLN A 288 -13.34 0.18 19.03
N SER A 289 -14.13 -0.74 18.48
CA SER A 289 -13.77 -2.16 18.44
C SER A 289 -12.80 -2.47 17.31
N GLY A 290 -11.86 -3.37 17.57
CA GLY A 290 -10.91 -3.88 16.57
C GLY A 290 -9.74 -2.92 16.29
N MET A 291 -8.98 -3.24 15.24
CA MET A 291 -7.88 -2.40 14.77
C MET A 291 -8.42 -1.13 14.11
N VAL A 292 -7.93 0.02 14.55
CA VAL A 292 -8.26 1.33 13.98
C VAL A 292 -7.00 1.95 13.41
N TYR A 293 -7.09 2.47 12.17
CA TYR A 293 -5.96 3.10 11.50
C TYR A 293 -5.40 4.28 12.33
N PRO A 294 -4.11 4.26 12.74
CA PRO A 294 -3.67 4.99 13.93
C PRO A 294 -3.14 6.43 13.70
N ASN A 295 -3.83 7.32 12.97
CA ASN A 295 -3.30 8.71 12.83
C ASN A 295 -3.08 9.39 14.19
N ASN A 296 -4.09 9.38 15.08
CA ASN A 296 -3.96 9.89 16.44
C ASN A 296 -2.82 9.17 17.19
N GLY A 297 -2.68 7.86 17.02
CA GLY A 297 -1.60 7.10 17.66
C GLY A 297 -0.20 7.62 17.30
N TYR A 298 0.03 7.97 16.04
CA TYR A 298 1.29 8.55 15.61
C TYR A 298 1.50 9.99 16.09
N VAL A 299 0.45 10.82 16.13
CA VAL A 299 0.53 12.17 16.72
C VAL A 299 0.93 12.10 18.20
N LEU A 300 0.32 11.20 18.96
CA LEU A 300 0.64 10.95 20.36
C LEU A 300 2.06 10.40 20.53
N ALA A 301 2.49 9.48 19.67
CA ALA A 301 3.88 8.98 19.68
C ALA A 301 4.90 10.10 19.44
N GLY A 302 4.61 11.02 18.52
CA GLY A 302 5.40 12.24 18.31
C GLY A 302 5.47 13.11 19.57
N ALA A 303 4.32 13.39 20.19
CA ALA A 303 4.26 14.17 21.44
C ALA A 303 5.04 13.50 22.59
N LEU A 304 5.02 12.17 22.67
CA LEU A 304 5.79 11.41 23.65
C LEU A 304 7.30 11.53 23.40
N CYS A 305 7.75 11.48 22.14
CA CYS A 305 9.14 11.72 21.77
C CYS A 305 9.60 13.12 22.23
N GLU A 306 8.76 14.15 22.04
CA GLU A 306 9.03 15.51 22.50
C GLU A 306 9.11 15.61 24.02
N ALA A 307 8.22 14.91 24.72
CA ALA A 307 8.17 14.91 26.18
C ALA A 307 9.42 14.27 26.80
N VAL A 308 9.88 13.12 26.28
CA VAL A 308 11.03 12.39 26.86
C VAL A 308 12.39 12.98 26.48
N THR A 309 12.46 13.74 25.38
CA THR A 309 13.74 14.32 24.90
C THR A 309 13.85 15.83 25.13
N GLY A 310 12.72 16.53 25.31
CA GLY A 310 12.66 17.98 25.36
C GLY A 310 12.79 18.68 23.99
N LYS A 311 13.06 17.96 22.91
CA LYS A 311 13.23 18.50 21.54
C LYS A 311 11.93 18.50 20.75
N ALA A 312 11.82 19.33 19.71
CA ALA A 312 10.69 19.27 18.79
C ALA A 312 10.75 17.98 17.95
N TYR A 313 9.59 17.43 17.60
CA TYR A 313 9.50 16.22 16.76
C TYR A 313 10.24 16.40 15.42
N GLU A 314 10.11 17.57 14.81
CA GLU A 314 10.74 17.89 13.53
C GLU A 314 12.28 17.84 13.65
N ASP A 315 12.85 18.36 14.73
CA ASP A 315 14.28 18.28 15.01
C ASP A 315 14.74 16.85 15.26
N LEU A 316 13.95 16.07 16.01
CA LEU A 316 14.24 14.65 16.28
C LEU A 316 14.26 13.83 14.99
N MET A 317 13.33 14.06 14.07
CA MET A 317 13.31 13.39 12.77
C MET A 317 14.56 13.73 11.95
N VAL A 318 14.98 14.99 11.95
CA VAL A 318 16.22 15.40 11.28
C VAL A 318 17.44 14.71 11.90
N GLU A 319 17.56 14.72 13.22
CA GLU A 319 18.71 14.20 13.96
C GLU A 319 18.81 12.67 13.95
N GLU A 320 17.68 11.98 14.16
CA GLU A 320 17.66 10.54 14.40
C GLU A 320 17.28 9.73 13.17
N VAL A 321 16.60 10.31 12.17
CA VAL A 321 16.13 9.57 10.99
C VAL A 321 16.73 10.12 9.70
N PHE A 322 16.50 11.39 9.37
CA PHE A 322 16.87 11.94 8.05
C PHE A 322 18.39 12.00 7.88
N LYS A 323 19.15 12.59 8.83
CA LYS A 323 20.61 12.66 8.72
C LYS A 323 21.28 11.28 8.75
N PRO A 324 20.99 10.36 9.69
CA PRO A 324 21.66 9.07 9.74
C PRO A 324 21.36 8.15 8.55
N LEU A 325 20.16 8.26 7.97
CA LEU A 325 19.76 7.54 6.76
C LEU A 325 20.09 8.30 5.47
N LYS A 326 20.70 9.49 5.57
CA LYS A 326 21.12 10.35 4.45
C LYS A 326 19.95 10.80 3.54
N LEU A 327 18.79 11.05 4.15
CA LEU A 327 17.58 11.55 3.49
C LEU A 327 17.61 13.08 3.41
N ALA A 328 18.57 13.62 2.67
CA ALA A 328 18.91 15.05 2.69
C ALA A 328 17.77 15.97 2.19
N THR A 329 16.84 15.44 1.41
CA THR A 329 15.70 16.18 0.84
C THR A 329 14.44 16.11 1.69
N ALA A 330 14.45 15.34 2.79
CA ALA A 330 13.29 15.18 3.64
C ALA A 330 13.02 16.44 4.47
N GLY A 331 11.76 16.86 4.50
CA GLY A 331 11.29 18.01 5.27
C GLY A 331 9.81 17.86 5.64
N PHE A 332 9.21 18.94 6.15
CA PHE A 332 7.83 18.95 6.62
C PHE A 332 6.94 19.92 5.85
N GLY A 333 5.65 19.59 5.78
CA GLY A 333 4.65 20.39 5.10
C GLY A 333 4.61 20.14 3.58
N PRO A 334 3.84 20.94 2.83
CA PRO A 334 3.75 20.81 1.39
C PRO A 334 5.11 21.15 0.74
N PRO A 335 5.51 20.45 -0.35
CA PRO A 335 6.67 20.82 -1.16
C PRO A 335 6.61 22.29 -1.59
N GLY A 336 7.72 23.02 -1.46
CA GLY A 336 7.78 24.46 -1.80
C GLY A 336 7.83 24.77 -3.31
N GLU A 337 8.05 26.04 -3.65
CA GLU A 337 8.14 26.52 -5.03
C GLU A 337 9.17 25.72 -5.86
N GLY A 338 8.88 25.53 -7.14
CA GLY A 338 9.69 24.72 -8.03
C GLY A 338 9.49 23.20 -7.89
N ASN A 339 8.55 22.75 -7.06
CA ASN A 339 8.13 21.35 -6.94
C ASN A 339 6.68 21.15 -7.43
N PRO A 340 6.25 19.90 -7.72
CA PRO A 340 4.89 19.59 -8.11
C PRO A 340 3.87 20.00 -7.03
N GLN A 341 2.96 20.91 -7.38
CA GLN A 341 1.88 21.34 -6.49
C GLN A 341 0.80 20.29 -6.39
N GLY A 342 0.21 20.14 -5.20
CA GLY A 342 -0.89 19.21 -4.97
C GLY A 342 -2.17 19.72 -5.60
N HIS A 343 -3.07 18.80 -5.93
CA HIS A 343 -4.32 19.15 -6.60
C HIS A 343 -5.54 18.53 -5.93
N ARG A 344 -6.65 19.28 -5.99
CA ARG A 344 -7.99 18.83 -5.60
C ARG A 344 -9.01 19.14 -6.68
N LYS A 345 -10.10 18.39 -6.71
CA LYS A 345 -11.26 18.72 -7.56
C LYS A 345 -12.06 19.85 -6.91
N ALA A 346 -12.44 20.85 -7.70
CA ALA A 346 -13.36 21.89 -7.26
C ALA A 346 -14.73 21.29 -6.89
N LEU A 347 -15.33 21.80 -5.82
CA LEU A 347 -16.68 21.40 -5.37
C LEU A 347 -17.71 21.57 -6.49
N LEU A 348 -17.62 22.68 -7.23
CA LEU A 348 -18.48 22.95 -8.37
C LEU A 348 -17.73 22.64 -9.68
N GLY A 349 -18.33 21.81 -10.54
CA GLY A 349 -17.81 21.49 -11.87
C GLY A 349 -16.63 20.52 -11.93
N GLY A 350 -16.10 20.05 -10.78
CA GLY A 350 -15.12 18.97 -10.72
C GLY A 350 -13.75 19.28 -11.32
N ARG A 351 -13.50 20.52 -11.75
CA ARG A 351 -12.22 20.92 -12.35
C ARG A 351 -11.08 20.75 -11.36
N LEU A 352 -9.96 20.23 -11.84
CA LEU A 352 -8.75 20.08 -11.03
C LEU A 352 -8.12 21.46 -10.75
N MET A 353 -7.77 21.75 -9.50
CA MET A 353 -7.18 23.00 -9.06
C MET A 353 -5.96 22.73 -8.18
N ALA A 354 -4.88 23.49 -8.40
CA ALA A 354 -3.71 23.47 -7.54
C ALA A 354 -4.03 24.11 -6.17
N VAL A 355 -3.46 23.58 -5.10
CA VAL A 355 -3.71 24.06 -3.72
C VAL A 355 -2.68 25.07 -3.21
N GLY A 356 -1.63 25.34 -3.99
CA GLY A 356 -0.52 26.22 -3.60
C GLY A 356 0.39 25.60 -2.54
N PHE A 357 1.05 26.45 -1.77
CA PHE A 357 2.10 26.09 -0.80
C PHE A 357 1.81 26.54 0.64
N GLY A 358 0.66 27.19 0.87
CA GLY A 358 0.32 27.77 2.18
C GLY A 358 -0.26 26.75 3.16
N ALA A 359 -0.66 27.23 4.34
CA ALA A 359 -1.22 26.39 5.41
C ALA A 359 -2.48 25.57 5.00
N GLY A 360 -3.19 25.98 3.95
CA GLY A 360 -4.32 25.22 3.39
C GLY A 360 -3.94 24.12 2.40
N ALA A 361 -2.65 23.95 2.10
CA ALA A 361 -2.13 22.94 1.19
C ALA A 361 -1.70 21.65 1.91
N ASP A 362 -1.99 21.51 3.20
CA ASP A 362 -1.67 20.32 3.98
C ASP A 362 -2.59 20.17 5.21
N ASN A 363 -2.43 19.06 5.93
CA ASN A 363 -2.99 18.86 7.25
C ASN A 363 -2.36 19.81 8.28
N PRO A 364 -2.99 20.03 9.46
CA PRO A 364 -2.39 20.82 10.52
C PRO A 364 -0.98 20.32 10.87
N ALA A 365 -0.03 21.23 11.08
CA ALA A 365 1.36 20.86 11.31
C ALA A 365 1.56 19.98 12.57
N SER A 366 0.66 20.06 13.56
CA SER A 366 0.66 19.14 14.70
C SER A 366 0.43 17.67 14.31
N MET A 367 -0.20 17.40 13.17
CA MET A 367 -0.38 16.07 12.60
C MET A 367 0.87 15.53 11.89
N ALA A 368 1.97 16.29 11.82
CA ALA A 368 3.19 15.89 11.11
C ALA A 368 3.67 14.44 11.39
N PRO A 369 3.67 13.91 12.64
CA PRO A 369 4.06 12.52 12.91
C PRO A 369 3.23 11.45 12.18
N ALA A 370 1.99 11.78 11.81
CA ALA A 370 1.10 10.86 11.11
C ALA A 370 1.18 11.01 9.59
N GLY A 371 1.68 12.13 9.06
CA GLY A 371 1.62 12.33 7.62
C GLY A 371 2.12 13.65 7.06
N GLY A 372 3.07 14.34 7.68
CA GLY A 372 3.49 15.67 7.24
C GLY A 372 4.82 15.74 6.50
N VAL A 373 5.42 14.63 6.06
CA VAL A 373 6.72 14.65 5.37
C VAL A 373 6.56 14.89 3.87
N HIS A 374 7.44 15.71 3.31
CA HIS A 374 7.80 15.69 1.90
C HIS A 374 9.25 15.22 1.73
N ILE A 375 9.55 14.63 0.58
CA ILE A 375 10.86 14.04 0.27
C ILE A 375 10.98 13.81 -1.25
N SER A 376 12.20 13.70 -1.77
CA SER A 376 12.43 13.23 -3.14
C SER A 376 12.26 11.71 -3.27
N ILE A 377 11.97 11.22 -4.48
CA ILE A 377 11.87 9.77 -4.72
C ILE A 377 13.19 9.02 -4.48
N PRO A 378 14.36 9.54 -4.87
CA PRO A 378 15.64 8.89 -4.55
C PRO A 378 15.86 8.69 -3.05
N ASP A 379 15.54 9.67 -2.22
CA ASP A 379 15.65 9.54 -0.75
C ASP A 379 14.57 8.62 -0.17
N LEU A 380 13.33 8.68 -0.69
CA LEU A 380 12.27 7.76 -0.27
C LEU A 380 12.62 6.29 -0.55
N LEU A 381 13.24 6.03 -1.71
CA LEU A 381 13.79 4.72 -2.06
C LEU A 381 14.95 4.32 -1.14
N ALA A 382 15.84 5.26 -0.81
CA ALA A 382 16.93 5.02 0.14
C ALA A 382 16.41 4.65 1.54
N PHE A 383 15.30 5.27 1.98
CA PHE A 383 14.61 4.90 3.21
C PHE A 383 14.06 3.47 3.15
N GLY A 384 13.32 3.10 2.10
CA GLY A 384 12.83 1.72 1.91
C GLY A 384 13.97 0.68 1.85
N LEU A 385 15.07 1.01 1.16
CA LEU A 385 16.24 0.16 1.07
C LEU A 385 16.95 0.02 2.43
N ALA A 386 16.98 1.07 3.26
CA ALA A 386 17.52 0.99 4.61
C ALA A 386 16.73 0.00 5.47
N HIS A 387 15.40 -0.01 5.38
CA HIS A 387 14.54 -0.99 6.04
C HIS A 387 14.82 -2.43 5.56
N SER A 388 14.83 -2.66 4.24
CA SER A 388 15.17 -3.97 3.66
C SER A 388 16.52 -4.49 4.16
N ARG A 389 17.57 -3.67 4.09
CA ARG A 389 18.92 -4.02 4.57
C ARG A 389 18.97 -4.23 6.07
N GLY A 390 18.24 -3.42 6.84
CA GLY A 390 18.13 -3.55 8.29
C GLY A 390 17.53 -4.89 8.72
N HIS A 391 16.45 -5.31 8.05
CA HIS A 391 15.81 -6.60 8.27
C HIS A 391 16.75 -7.79 8.00
N GLN A 392 17.60 -7.65 6.98
CA GLN A 392 18.65 -8.61 6.61
C GLN A 392 19.91 -8.54 7.51
N GLY A 393 19.94 -7.64 8.50
CA GLY A 393 21.08 -7.47 9.41
C GLY A 393 22.29 -6.74 8.82
N GLN A 394 22.11 -6.00 7.73
CA GLN A 394 23.17 -5.25 7.04
C GLN A 394 23.26 -3.77 7.45
N ARG A 395 22.44 -3.32 8.42
CA ARG A 395 22.39 -1.93 8.94
C ARG A 395 22.36 -1.88 10.47
N THR A 396 23.13 -2.78 11.10
CA THR A 396 23.27 -2.87 12.57
C THR A 396 24.02 -1.69 13.18
N ASP A 397 24.69 -0.88 12.37
CA ASP A 397 25.33 0.39 12.74
C ASP A 397 24.30 1.48 13.11
N TYR A 398 23.03 1.31 12.74
CA TYR A 398 21.96 2.28 12.98
C TYR A 398 20.86 1.75 13.92
N LEU A 399 20.32 0.57 13.67
CA LEU A 399 19.38 -0.13 14.56
C LEU A 399 19.75 -1.61 14.57
N LYS A 400 19.56 -2.30 15.69
CA LYS A 400 19.73 -3.75 15.77
C LYS A 400 18.77 -4.44 14.79
N THR A 401 19.19 -5.59 14.28
CA THR A 401 18.39 -6.40 13.34
C THR A 401 17.03 -6.77 13.93
N GLU A 402 16.97 -7.08 15.22
CA GLU A 402 15.76 -7.43 15.94
C GLU A 402 14.78 -6.25 16.00
N THR A 403 15.29 -5.03 16.12
CA THR A 403 14.50 -3.81 16.12
C THR A 403 13.92 -3.52 14.74
N TRP A 404 14.69 -3.71 13.67
CA TRP A 404 14.17 -3.64 12.30
C TRP A 404 13.05 -4.67 12.07
N ARG A 405 13.25 -5.91 12.53
CA ARG A 405 12.24 -6.96 12.44
C ARG A 405 10.98 -6.62 13.23
N ALA A 406 11.11 -6.08 14.44
CA ALA A 406 9.97 -5.64 15.24
C ALA A 406 9.15 -4.55 14.52
N LEU A 407 9.78 -3.60 13.83
CA LEU A 407 9.08 -2.59 13.04
C LEU A 407 8.24 -3.18 11.88
N HIS A 408 8.64 -4.35 11.40
CA HIS A 408 8.11 -5.01 10.20
C HIS A 408 7.07 -6.09 10.52
N THR A 409 7.02 -6.58 11.76
CA THR A 409 6.13 -7.65 12.18
C THR A 409 4.81 -7.08 12.72
N PRO A 410 3.68 -7.36 12.06
CA PRO A 410 2.38 -6.94 12.57
C PRO A 410 1.90 -7.82 13.74
N PRO A 411 0.96 -7.35 14.59
CA PRO A 411 0.25 -8.19 15.55
C PRO A 411 -0.53 -9.31 14.86
N SER A 412 -0.77 -10.46 15.52
CA SER A 412 -1.36 -11.67 14.92
C SER A 412 -2.73 -11.48 14.25
N GLU A 413 -3.51 -10.50 14.68
CA GLU A 413 -4.87 -10.20 14.18
C GLU A 413 -4.89 -9.02 13.19
N SER A 414 -3.73 -8.61 12.68
CA SER A 414 -3.59 -7.52 11.72
C SER A 414 -2.45 -7.80 10.75
N ASN A 415 -2.44 -7.12 9.61
CA ASN A 415 -1.28 -7.00 8.75
C ASN A 415 -0.60 -5.63 8.86
N TYR A 416 -1.02 -4.79 9.82
CA TYR A 416 -0.47 -3.47 10.05
C TYR A 416 0.54 -3.49 11.20
N ALA A 417 1.81 -3.28 10.87
CA ALA A 417 2.92 -3.16 11.81
C ALA A 417 3.14 -1.69 12.19
N PHE A 418 4.39 -1.29 12.41
CA PHE A 418 4.75 0.07 12.80
C PHE A 418 4.87 0.98 11.56
N GLY A 419 3.72 1.27 10.94
CA GLY A 419 3.67 2.12 9.75
C GLY A 419 3.95 1.35 8.48
N TRP A 420 3.85 0.03 8.51
CA TRP A 420 4.00 -0.85 7.36
C TRP A 420 2.82 -1.81 7.28
N VAL A 421 2.38 -2.12 6.07
CA VAL A 421 1.38 -3.14 5.79
C VAL A 421 2.08 -4.33 5.15
N GLU A 422 1.92 -5.51 5.75
CA GLU A 422 2.41 -6.77 5.19
C GLU A 422 1.45 -7.28 4.11
N ARG A 423 2.01 -7.61 2.94
CA ARG A 423 1.31 -8.31 1.85
C ARG A 423 1.48 -9.82 2.02
N GLU A 424 0.59 -10.59 1.37
CA GLU A 424 0.66 -12.06 1.38
C GLU A 424 1.96 -12.61 0.80
N ASP A 425 2.64 -11.86 -0.07
CA ASP A 425 3.94 -12.23 -0.65
C ASP A 425 5.14 -11.88 0.25
N GLY A 426 4.88 -11.38 1.47
CA GLY A 426 5.89 -10.97 2.45
C GLY A 426 6.48 -9.58 2.21
N THR A 427 6.12 -8.88 1.13
CA THR A 427 6.56 -7.50 0.93
C THR A 427 5.86 -6.54 1.89
N LEU A 428 6.57 -5.48 2.27
CA LEU A 428 6.06 -4.45 3.16
C LEU A 428 5.88 -3.16 2.39
N TRP A 429 4.70 -2.57 2.52
CA TRP A 429 4.34 -1.35 1.80
C TRP A 429 3.56 -0.39 2.67
N HIS A 430 3.51 0.85 2.23
CA HIS A 430 2.61 1.85 2.79
C HIS A 430 2.33 2.91 1.72
N ASN A 431 1.09 3.39 1.62
CA ASN A 431 0.75 4.57 0.81
C ASN A 431 0.48 5.79 1.69
N GLY A 432 0.48 6.97 1.11
CA GLY A 432 0.19 8.17 1.87
C GLY A 432 -0.41 9.27 1.03
N SER A 433 -1.33 10.00 1.66
CA SER A 433 -1.97 11.16 1.06
C SER A 433 -2.26 12.19 2.14
N ASN A 434 -2.19 13.46 1.76
CA ASN A 434 -2.77 14.58 2.50
C ASN A 434 -3.99 15.16 1.77
N THR A 435 -4.67 14.34 0.95
CA THR A 435 -5.78 14.70 0.04
C THR A 435 -5.39 15.48 -1.23
N TYR A 436 -4.11 15.84 -1.40
CA TYR A 436 -3.64 16.58 -2.59
C TYR A 436 -2.53 15.87 -3.36
N TRP A 437 -1.68 15.12 -2.67
CA TRP A 437 -0.74 14.17 -3.27
C TRP A 437 -1.12 12.74 -2.90
N LEU A 438 -0.66 11.77 -3.68
CA LEU A 438 -0.65 10.35 -3.34
C LEU A 438 0.76 9.83 -3.55
N ALA A 439 1.28 9.07 -2.60
CA ALA A 439 2.55 8.36 -2.73
C ALA A 439 2.41 6.90 -2.28
N GLU A 440 3.26 6.04 -2.78
CA GLU A 440 3.40 4.64 -2.36
C GLU A 440 4.89 4.29 -2.25
N LEU A 441 5.24 3.54 -1.21
CA LEU A 441 6.56 2.95 -1.00
C LEU A 441 6.37 1.46 -0.68
N SER A 442 7.21 0.61 -1.28
CA SER A 442 7.29 -0.81 -0.96
C SER A 442 8.73 -1.29 -0.96
N PHE A 443 9.04 -2.26 -0.11
CA PHE A 443 10.31 -2.96 -0.10
C PHE A 443 10.10 -4.44 0.23
N ASP A 444 11.09 -5.27 -0.12
CA ASP A 444 11.12 -6.69 0.21
C ASP A 444 12.07 -6.90 1.41
N PRO A 445 11.62 -7.50 2.52
CA PRO A 445 12.49 -7.77 3.67
C PRO A 445 13.60 -8.78 3.35
N GLU A 446 13.40 -9.66 2.37
CA GLU A 446 14.30 -10.75 2.00
C GLU A 446 15.15 -10.44 0.75
N LYS A 447 14.79 -9.40 0.00
CA LYS A 447 15.55 -8.96 -1.18
C LYS A 447 15.92 -7.48 -1.06
N PRO A 448 17.18 -7.10 -1.35
CA PRO A 448 17.67 -5.75 -1.10
C PRO A 448 17.23 -4.76 -2.18
N PHE A 449 15.92 -4.50 -2.29
CA PHE A 449 15.34 -3.49 -3.17
C PHE A 449 14.18 -2.73 -2.53
N ALA A 450 13.93 -1.55 -3.06
CA ALA A 450 12.76 -0.71 -2.77
C ALA A 450 12.20 -0.12 -4.07
N ILE A 451 10.90 0.15 -4.06
CA ILE A 451 10.17 0.79 -5.16
C ILE A 451 9.25 1.87 -4.59
N ALA A 452 9.10 2.96 -5.32
CA ALA A 452 8.26 4.07 -4.89
C ALA A 452 7.65 4.81 -6.09
N ALA A 453 6.49 5.40 -5.86
CA ALA A 453 5.83 6.25 -6.83
C ALA A 453 5.04 7.36 -6.13
N ALA A 454 4.88 8.49 -6.81
CA ALA A 454 4.05 9.59 -6.31
C ALA A 454 3.33 10.31 -7.45
N ALA A 455 2.22 10.94 -7.11
CA ALA A 455 1.42 11.76 -7.99
C ALA A 455 0.93 12.99 -7.22
N ASN A 456 0.81 14.12 -7.90
CA ASN A 456 0.33 15.36 -7.31
C ASN A 456 -1.21 15.47 -7.37
N ARG A 457 -1.88 14.33 -7.15
CA ARG A 457 -3.33 14.17 -7.06
C ARG A 457 -3.66 12.94 -6.20
N PHE A 458 -4.64 13.05 -5.29
CA PHE A 458 -4.91 11.96 -4.32
C PHE A 458 -5.55 10.70 -4.93
N ASP A 459 -6.36 10.84 -5.99
CA ASP A 459 -7.10 9.74 -6.63
C ASP A 459 -6.29 9.08 -7.76
N ALA A 460 -4.96 9.07 -7.63
CA ALA A 460 -4.03 8.53 -8.62
C ALA A 460 -3.70 7.04 -8.45
N GLY A 461 -4.47 6.30 -7.64
CA GLY A 461 -4.15 4.92 -7.24
C GLY A 461 -3.93 3.96 -8.41
N GLU A 462 -4.76 4.01 -9.45
CA GLU A 462 -4.58 3.16 -10.64
C GLU A 462 -3.30 3.48 -11.42
N ALA A 463 -2.92 4.77 -11.51
CA ALA A 463 -1.69 5.18 -12.17
C ALA A 463 -0.47 4.75 -11.37
N LEU A 464 -0.48 4.93 -10.04
CA LEU A 464 0.61 4.48 -9.20
C LEU A 464 0.75 2.96 -9.22
N GLY A 465 -0.36 2.20 -9.22
CA GLY A 465 -0.32 0.74 -9.31
C GLY A 465 0.45 0.24 -10.54
N ARG A 466 0.25 0.89 -11.70
CA ARG A 466 1.02 0.61 -12.94
C ARG A 466 2.51 0.90 -12.78
N VAL A 467 2.82 2.09 -12.26
CA VAL A 467 4.19 2.55 -12.05
C VAL A 467 4.93 1.65 -11.07
N MET A 468 4.29 1.27 -9.96
CA MET A 468 4.85 0.37 -8.95
C MET A 468 5.10 -1.03 -9.50
N ALA A 469 4.17 -1.56 -10.31
CA ALA A 469 4.37 -2.85 -10.98
C ALA A 469 5.56 -2.80 -11.95
N ALA A 470 5.75 -1.68 -12.65
CA ALA A 470 6.87 -1.48 -13.56
C ALA A 470 8.22 -1.36 -12.83
N ALA A 471 8.26 -0.53 -11.79
CA ALA A 471 9.41 -0.38 -10.92
C ALA A 471 9.83 -1.73 -10.31
N SER A 472 8.87 -2.54 -9.87
CA SER A 472 9.11 -3.89 -9.33
C SER A 472 9.73 -4.82 -10.37
N ALA A 473 9.16 -4.87 -11.58
CA ALA A 473 9.67 -5.71 -12.67
C ALA A 473 11.10 -5.31 -13.09
N GLU A 474 11.39 -4.01 -13.18
CA GLU A 474 12.73 -3.54 -13.49
C GLU A 474 13.71 -3.87 -12.35
N ALA A 475 13.34 -3.63 -11.09
CA ALA A 475 14.16 -3.98 -9.92
C ALA A 475 14.52 -5.48 -9.88
N MET A 476 13.53 -6.35 -10.06
CA MET A 476 13.74 -7.80 -10.09
C MET A 476 14.63 -8.24 -11.25
N THR A 477 14.47 -7.60 -12.42
CA THR A 477 15.35 -7.84 -13.57
C THR A 477 16.80 -7.43 -13.27
N ARG A 478 17.02 -6.30 -12.59
CA ARG A 478 18.37 -5.88 -12.19
C ARG A 478 18.98 -6.83 -11.17
N LEU A 479 18.21 -7.33 -10.20
CA LEU A 479 18.65 -8.29 -9.20
C LEU A 479 19.00 -9.66 -9.79
N ALA A 480 18.26 -10.11 -10.81
CA ALA A 480 18.48 -11.42 -11.45
C ALA A 480 19.73 -11.47 -12.35
N LYS A 481 20.31 -10.32 -12.72
CA LYS A 481 21.56 -10.29 -13.49
C LYS A 481 22.70 -10.88 -12.65
N PRO A 482 23.52 -11.79 -13.23
CA PRO A 482 24.61 -12.47 -12.53
C PRO A 482 25.67 -11.53 -11.98
#